data_AF-A0A0B8PJP9-F1
#
_entry.id   AF-A0A0B8PJP9-F1
#
_cell.length_a   1.000
_cell.length_b   1.000
_cell.length_c   1.000
_cell.angle_alpha   90.00
_cell.angle_beta   90.00
_cell.angle_gamma   90.00
#
_symmetry.space_group_name_H-M   'P 1'
#
loop_
_entity.id
_entity.type
_entity.pdbx_description
1 polymer ?
#
loop_
_entity_poly.entity_id
_entity_poly.type
_entity_poly.pdbx_seq_one_letter_code
_entity_poly.pdbx_strand_id
1 'polypeptide(L)'
;MPASLFNTGHSLVFHKDFIDELPLLLRVFVGAGLQMYGELDEDIDLIKIHTTSGKLTLTGYDDFEKSVPFLVERIKIKMAEQDIDFFDYVDEKRRPPLINKHLYIPCKHQNYRKQLNFDKRLAKILDCSFNIEEQVTRVELETSLEKSGKLISGYSIRPLIYTGH
;
A
#
# COMPACT_ATOMS: atom_id res chain seq x y z
N MET A 1 9.96 3.98 16.06
CA MET A 1 8.63 3.43 15.76
C MET A 1 8.75 2.67 14.44
N PRO A 2 8.06 1.53 14.30
CA PRO A 2 7.98 0.81 13.03
C PRO A 2 7.45 1.72 11.92
N ALA A 3 7.70 1.37 10.66
CA ALA A 3 7.11 2.14 9.57
C ALA A 3 5.60 1.96 9.57
N SER A 4 4.92 3.04 9.90
CA SER A 4 3.46 3.11 9.97
C SER A 4 2.99 4.51 9.64
N LEU A 5 1.82 4.60 9.04
CA LEU A 5 1.13 5.86 8.81
C LEU A 5 -0.09 5.93 9.72
N PHE A 6 -0.12 6.93 10.60
CA PHE A 6 -1.28 7.25 11.41
C PHE A 6 -2.08 8.39 10.77
N ASN A 7 -3.23 8.05 10.21
CA ASN A 7 -4.21 9.01 9.73
C ASN A 7 -5.11 9.40 10.90
N THR A 8 -4.80 10.53 11.54
CA THR A 8 -5.48 11.02 12.75
C THR A 8 -7.01 10.93 12.62
N GLY A 9 -7.66 10.23 13.57
CA GLY A 9 -9.11 10.08 13.61
C GLY A 9 -9.70 9.02 12.68
N HIS A 10 -8.88 8.38 11.84
CA HIS A 10 -9.33 7.46 10.79
C HIS A 10 -8.70 6.07 10.90
N SER A 11 -7.37 5.98 10.84
CA SER A 11 -6.71 4.68 10.73
C SER A 11 -5.23 4.67 11.07
N LEU A 12 -4.71 3.48 11.39
CA LEU A 12 -3.29 3.17 11.40
C LEU A 12 -2.98 2.13 10.31
N VAL A 13 -2.01 2.40 9.45
CA VAL A 13 -1.57 1.49 8.37
C VAL A 13 -0.10 1.13 8.57
N PHE A 14 0.25 -0.15 8.46
CA PHE A 14 1.61 -0.64 8.68
C PHE A 14 1.83 -1.98 7.95
N HIS A 15 3.09 -2.35 7.75
CA HIS A 15 3.46 -3.65 7.20
C HIS A 15 3.26 -4.78 8.22
N LYS A 16 2.82 -5.98 7.79
CA LYS A 16 2.49 -7.11 8.68
C LYS A 16 3.62 -7.49 9.65
N ASP A 17 4.87 -7.32 9.24
CA ASP A 17 6.04 -7.63 10.08
C ASP A 17 6.07 -6.82 11.39
N PHE A 18 5.32 -5.73 11.48
CA PHE A 18 5.27 -4.87 12.66
C PHE A 18 4.12 -5.16 13.62
N ILE A 19 3.34 -6.24 13.43
CA ILE A 19 2.27 -6.64 14.36
C ILE A 19 2.81 -6.78 15.80
N ASP A 20 3.98 -7.41 15.96
CA ASP A 20 4.61 -7.63 17.26
C ASP A 20 5.25 -6.38 17.86
N GLU A 21 5.33 -5.29 17.12
CA GLU A 21 5.77 -3.98 17.61
C GLU A 21 4.59 -3.10 18.06
N LEU A 22 3.35 -3.51 17.79
CA LEU A 22 2.17 -2.76 18.21
C LEU A 22 2.02 -2.71 19.75
N PRO A 23 1.47 -1.62 20.29
CA PRO A 23 0.96 -1.58 21.65
C PRO A 23 -0.01 -2.75 21.92
N LEU A 24 0.01 -3.30 23.13
CA LEU A 24 -0.73 -4.52 23.50
C LEU A 24 -2.19 -4.49 23.05
N LEU A 25 -2.90 -3.38 23.28
CA LEU A 25 -4.30 -3.24 22.89
C LEU A 25 -4.53 -3.42 21.39
N LEU A 26 -3.68 -2.80 20.56
CA LEU A 26 -3.80 -2.92 19.10
C LEU A 26 -3.39 -4.31 18.62
N ARG A 27 -2.38 -4.92 19.26
CA ARG A 27 -1.97 -6.29 18.95
C ARG A 27 -3.09 -7.30 19.24
N VAL A 28 -3.77 -7.17 20.37
CA VAL A 28 -4.93 -8.01 20.71
C VAL A 28 -6.06 -7.79 19.71
N PHE A 29 -6.34 -6.54 19.34
CA PHE A 29 -7.36 -6.22 18.35
C PHE A 29 -7.06 -6.83 16.96
N VAL A 30 -5.83 -6.67 16.48
CA VAL A 30 -5.37 -7.27 15.22
C VAL A 30 -5.42 -8.79 15.31
N GLY A 31 -4.92 -9.39 16.38
CA GLY A 31 -4.93 -10.83 16.60
C GLY A 31 -6.35 -11.42 16.61
N ALA A 32 -7.33 -10.73 17.21
CA ALA A 32 -8.72 -11.16 17.16
C ALA A 32 -9.29 -11.16 15.72
N GLY A 33 -8.94 -10.15 14.92
CA GLY A 33 -9.38 -10.09 13.53
C GLY A 33 -8.70 -11.15 12.67
N LEU A 34 -7.40 -11.38 12.87
CA LEU A 34 -6.67 -12.45 12.21
C LEU A 34 -7.23 -13.83 12.58
N GLN A 35 -7.62 -14.05 13.84
CA GLN A 35 -8.29 -15.29 14.25
C GLN A 35 -9.62 -15.54 13.52
N MET A 36 -10.36 -14.47 13.18
CA MET A 36 -11.58 -14.59 12.37
C MET A 36 -11.26 -14.92 10.91
N TYR A 37 -10.18 -14.33 10.38
CA TYR A 37 -9.72 -14.55 9.01
C TYR A 37 -9.16 -15.97 8.82
N GLY A 38 -8.39 -16.46 9.79
CA GLY A 38 -7.63 -17.70 9.71
C GLY A 38 -6.13 -17.44 9.71
N GLU A 39 -5.37 -18.30 9.04
CA GLU A 39 -3.93 -18.09 8.85
C GLU A 39 -3.70 -16.85 7.98
N LEU A 40 -2.81 -15.96 8.42
CA LEU A 40 -2.44 -14.78 7.64
C LEU A 40 -1.63 -15.23 6.43
N ASP A 41 -2.14 -14.95 5.23
CA ASP A 41 -1.48 -15.35 3.99
C ASP A 41 -0.08 -14.71 3.89
N GLU A 42 0.85 -15.46 3.27
CA GLU A 42 2.18 -14.96 2.95
C GLU A 42 2.11 -13.77 1.99
N ASP A 43 1.06 -13.68 1.18
CA ASP A 43 0.84 -12.62 0.19
C ASP A 43 0.26 -11.32 0.78
N ILE A 44 -0.19 -11.30 2.06
CA ILE A 44 -0.62 -10.06 2.70
C ILE A 44 0.59 -9.21 3.11
N ASP A 45 0.64 -7.96 2.68
CA ASP A 45 1.74 -7.05 3.02
C ASP A 45 1.34 -6.03 4.09
N LEU A 46 0.20 -5.35 3.92
CA LEU A 46 -0.22 -4.25 4.79
C LEU A 46 -1.47 -4.58 5.59
N ILE A 47 -1.50 -4.05 6.81
CA ILE A 47 -2.63 -4.09 7.73
C ILE A 47 -3.06 -2.66 8.02
N LYS A 48 -4.35 -2.40 7.89
CA LYS A 48 -5.00 -1.14 8.23
C LYS A 48 -6.02 -1.35 9.33
N ILE A 49 -5.78 -0.73 10.49
CA ILE A 49 -6.72 -0.65 11.60
C ILE A 49 -7.59 0.59 11.39
N HIS A 50 -8.90 0.42 11.20
CA HIS A 50 -9.85 1.52 11.10
C HIS A 50 -10.35 1.91 12.50
N THR A 51 -9.88 3.03 13.02
CA THR A 51 -10.19 3.45 14.41
C THR A 51 -11.63 3.90 14.60
N THR A 52 -12.29 4.34 13.52
CA THR A 52 -13.67 4.86 13.59
C THR A 52 -14.73 3.77 13.38
N SER A 53 -14.44 2.77 12.55
CA SER A 53 -15.40 1.72 12.20
C SER A 53 -15.15 0.38 12.89
N GLY A 54 -14.03 0.25 13.62
CA GLY A 54 -13.66 -1.00 14.28
C GLY A 54 -13.38 -2.13 13.29
N LYS A 55 -12.87 -1.82 12.10
CA LYS A 55 -12.57 -2.80 11.04
C LYS A 55 -11.07 -3.00 10.89
N LEU A 56 -10.69 -4.14 10.35
CA LEU A 56 -9.38 -4.34 9.74
C LEU A 56 -9.50 -4.38 8.23
N THR A 57 -8.46 -3.92 7.56
CA THR A 57 -8.26 -4.21 6.14
C THR A 57 -6.87 -4.80 5.95
N LEU A 58 -6.82 -5.96 5.30
CA LEU A 58 -5.61 -6.61 4.86
C LEU A 58 -5.47 -6.36 3.36
N THR A 59 -4.26 -6.09 2.88
CA THR A 59 -3.99 -5.91 1.45
C THR A 59 -2.73 -6.64 1.04
N GLY A 60 -2.85 -7.47 0.00
CA GLY A 60 -1.73 -8.14 -0.65
C GLY A 60 -1.43 -7.53 -2.00
N TYR A 61 -0.14 -7.42 -2.33
CA TYR A 61 0.34 -6.86 -3.58
C TYR A 61 1.09 -7.88 -4.43
N ASP A 62 1.23 -7.61 -5.72
CA ASP A 62 1.83 -8.54 -6.68
C ASP A 62 3.32 -8.83 -6.42
N ASP A 63 4.05 -7.83 -5.92
CA ASP A 63 5.43 -7.93 -5.45
C ASP A 63 5.76 -6.65 -4.68
N PHE A 64 5.64 -6.71 -3.35
CA PHE A 64 5.86 -5.55 -2.48
C PHE A 64 7.29 -4.98 -2.56
N GLU A 65 8.27 -5.68 -3.14
CA GLU A 65 9.63 -5.15 -3.34
C GLU A 65 9.75 -4.21 -4.55
N LYS A 66 8.80 -4.25 -5.51
CA LYS A 66 8.75 -3.31 -6.65
C LYS A 66 8.56 -1.89 -6.17
N SER A 67 9.10 -0.92 -6.89
CA SER A 67 8.91 0.51 -6.56
C SER A 67 7.45 0.95 -6.56
N VAL A 68 6.62 0.35 -7.43
CA VAL A 68 5.17 0.50 -7.46
C VAL A 68 4.56 -0.90 -7.58
N PRO A 69 4.19 -1.53 -6.46
CA PRO A 69 3.47 -2.78 -6.49
C PRO A 69 1.98 -2.52 -6.72
N PHE A 70 1.26 -3.52 -7.21
CA PHE A 70 -0.15 -3.43 -7.60
C PHE A 70 -1.01 -4.34 -6.72
N LEU A 71 -2.12 -3.81 -6.22
CA LEU A 71 -3.03 -4.48 -5.30
C LEU A 71 -3.66 -5.70 -5.97
N VAL A 72 -3.42 -6.88 -5.40
CA VAL A 72 -3.93 -8.17 -5.89
C VAL A 72 -5.21 -8.55 -5.17
N GLU A 73 -5.22 -8.34 -3.85
CA GLU A 73 -6.34 -8.68 -3.00
C GLU A 73 -6.50 -7.67 -1.87
N ARG A 74 -7.73 -7.57 -1.40
CA ARG A 74 -8.05 -6.81 -0.20
C ARG A 74 -9.10 -7.56 0.59
N ILE A 75 -8.84 -7.81 1.86
CA ILE A 75 -9.82 -8.40 2.77
C ILE A 75 -10.27 -7.34 3.78
N LYS A 76 -11.57 -7.22 4.02
CA LYS A 76 -12.12 -6.37 5.08
C LYS A 76 -12.76 -7.23 6.15
N ILE A 77 -12.23 -7.14 7.36
CA ILE A 77 -12.72 -7.88 8.53
C ILE A 77 -13.56 -6.92 9.37
N LYS A 78 -14.86 -7.16 9.40
CA LYS A 78 -15.85 -6.38 10.14
C LYS A 78 -16.00 -6.98 11.54
N MET A 79 -15.26 -6.43 12.50
CA MET A 79 -15.10 -7.03 13.83
C MET A 79 -16.41 -7.13 14.61
N ALA A 80 -17.28 -6.13 14.50
CA ALA A 80 -18.55 -6.09 15.23
C ALA A 80 -19.58 -7.05 14.61
N GLU A 81 -19.62 -7.11 13.28
CA GLU A 81 -20.54 -7.96 12.51
C GLU A 81 -20.07 -9.42 12.40
N GLN A 82 -18.84 -9.71 12.82
CA GLN A 82 -18.17 -10.99 12.65
C GLN A 82 -18.18 -11.49 11.20
N ASP A 83 -17.98 -10.56 10.26
CA ASP A 83 -18.13 -10.80 8.82
C ASP A 83 -16.86 -10.39 8.05
N ILE A 84 -16.65 -11.01 6.88
CA ILE A 84 -15.45 -10.81 6.06
C ILE A 84 -15.85 -10.58 4.60
N ASP A 85 -15.43 -9.44 4.06
CA ASP A 85 -15.53 -9.17 2.62
C ASP A 85 -14.17 -9.45 1.95
N PHE A 86 -14.18 -10.23 0.87
CA PHE A 86 -13.03 -10.50 0.01
C PHE A 86 -13.15 -9.69 -1.28
N PHE A 87 -12.05 -9.07 -1.70
CA PHE A 87 -11.97 -8.29 -2.94
C PHE A 87 -10.75 -8.72 -3.75
N ASP A 88 -10.97 -9.58 -4.74
CA ASP A 88 -9.92 -10.08 -5.62
C ASP A 88 -9.82 -9.23 -6.89
N TYR A 89 -8.63 -8.70 -7.17
CA TYR A 89 -8.37 -7.91 -8.36
C TYR A 89 -7.82 -8.80 -9.48
N VAL A 90 -8.70 -9.60 -10.08
CA VAL A 90 -8.35 -10.60 -11.09
C VAL A 90 -7.86 -9.96 -12.40
N ASP A 91 -8.43 -8.81 -12.80
CA ASP A 91 -7.96 -8.06 -13.97
C ASP A 91 -6.68 -7.28 -13.63
N GLU A 92 -5.54 -7.87 -13.95
CA GLU A 92 -4.21 -7.28 -13.75
C GLU A 92 -4.12 -5.85 -14.31
N LYS A 93 -4.75 -5.58 -15.46
CA LYS A 93 -4.70 -4.26 -16.12
C LYS A 93 -5.49 -3.18 -15.38
N ARG A 94 -6.25 -3.56 -14.34
CA ARG A 94 -7.03 -2.63 -13.50
C ARG A 94 -6.57 -2.58 -12.05
N ARG A 95 -5.59 -3.40 -11.65
CA ARG A 95 -5.08 -3.42 -10.27
C ARG A 95 -4.61 -2.03 -9.84
N PRO A 96 -5.10 -1.48 -8.72
CA PRO A 96 -4.63 -0.19 -8.22
C PRO A 96 -3.16 -0.25 -7.78
N PRO A 97 -2.31 0.72 -8.15
CA PRO A 97 -0.94 0.82 -7.63
C PRO A 97 -0.90 1.29 -6.17
N LEU A 98 0.10 0.83 -5.41
CA LEU A 98 0.48 1.43 -4.14
C LEU A 98 1.42 2.62 -4.39
N ILE A 99 0.94 3.82 -4.08
CA ILE A 99 1.74 5.04 -4.12
C ILE A 99 2.24 5.35 -2.70
N ASN A 100 3.31 6.15 -2.60
CA ASN A 100 3.92 6.54 -1.34
C ASN A 100 4.34 5.35 -0.45
N LYS A 101 4.76 4.24 -1.08
CA LYS A 101 5.13 3.00 -0.37
C LYS A 101 6.21 3.23 0.69
N HIS A 102 7.06 4.25 0.55
CA HIS A 102 8.05 4.61 1.59
C HIS A 102 7.42 4.86 2.98
N LEU A 103 6.13 5.18 3.08
CA LEU A 103 5.42 5.35 4.34
C LEU A 103 5.29 4.03 5.14
N TYR A 104 5.38 2.89 4.46
CA TYR A 104 5.18 1.56 5.02
C TYR A 104 6.48 0.74 5.11
N ILE A 105 7.61 1.34 4.74
CA ILE A 105 8.94 0.70 4.77
C ILE A 105 9.80 1.38 5.84
N PRO A 106 10.49 0.62 6.73
CA PRO A 106 11.32 1.21 7.78
C PRO A 106 12.48 2.01 7.20
N CYS A 107 12.86 3.10 7.88
CA CYS A 107 13.95 3.98 7.43
C CYS A 107 15.31 3.29 7.31
N LYS A 108 15.49 2.15 8.00
CA LYS A 108 16.68 1.29 7.95
C LYS A 108 16.66 0.28 6.78
N HIS A 109 15.54 0.14 6.06
CA HIS A 109 15.45 -0.75 4.91
C HIS A 109 16.42 -0.31 3.81
N GLN A 110 17.07 -1.28 3.17
CA GLN A 110 18.11 -1.03 2.15
C GLN A 110 17.63 -0.12 1.00
N ASN A 111 16.34 -0.22 0.65
CA ASN A 111 15.74 0.53 -0.45
C ASN A 111 14.97 1.78 0.02
N TYR A 112 14.87 2.07 1.32
CA TYR A 112 14.05 3.17 1.84
C TYR A 112 14.37 4.52 1.17
N ARG A 113 15.66 4.89 1.12
CA ARG A 113 16.09 6.17 0.50
C ARG A 113 15.79 6.21 -1.00
N LYS A 114 15.88 5.07 -1.69
CA LYS A 114 15.53 4.97 -3.13
C LYS A 114 14.03 5.12 -3.33
N GLN A 115 13.21 4.43 -2.52
CA GLN A 115 11.76 4.51 -2.53
C GLN A 115 11.28 5.93 -2.23
N LEU A 116 11.76 6.57 -1.16
CA LEU A 116 11.38 7.94 -0.78
C LEU A 116 11.62 8.95 -1.91
N ASN A 117 12.80 8.88 -2.54
CA ASN A 117 13.12 9.79 -3.64
C ASN A 117 12.33 9.47 -4.92
N PHE A 118 12.01 8.18 -5.15
CA PHE A 118 11.12 7.75 -6.21
C PHE A 118 9.70 8.28 -5.99
N ASP A 119 9.11 8.06 -4.82
CA ASP A 119 7.75 8.47 -4.47
C ASP A 119 7.57 9.99 -4.53
N LYS A 120 8.55 10.77 -4.05
CA LYS A 120 8.51 12.24 -4.21
C LYS A 120 8.41 12.69 -5.66
N ARG A 121 9.12 12.03 -6.57
CA ARG A 121 9.08 12.35 -8.00
C ARG A 121 7.78 11.87 -8.63
N LEU A 122 7.28 10.70 -8.24
CA LEU A 122 6.03 10.15 -8.73
C LEU A 122 4.83 10.99 -8.28
N ALA A 123 4.77 11.37 -7.00
CA ALA A 123 3.72 12.22 -6.45
C ALA A 123 3.63 13.56 -7.19
N LYS A 124 4.77 14.15 -7.60
CA LYS A 124 4.79 15.35 -8.44
C LYS A 124 4.18 15.13 -9.83
N ILE A 125 4.34 13.94 -10.41
CA ILE A 125 3.73 13.59 -11.71
C ILE A 125 2.22 13.37 -11.56
N LEU A 126 1.80 12.79 -10.43
CA LEU A 126 0.40 12.51 -10.11
C LEU A 126 -0.36 13.71 -9.53
N ASP A 127 0.34 14.82 -9.25
CA ASP A 127 -0.20 15.99 -8.56
C ASP A 127 -0.86 15.65 -7.21
N CYS A 128 -0.22 14.76 -6.45
CA CYS A 128 -0.71 14.31 -5.14
C CYS A 128 0.31 14.56 -4.03
N SER A 129 -0.13 14.41 -2.77
CA SER A 129 0.76 14.51 -1.62
C SER A 129 1.61 13.24 -1.50
N PHE A 130 2.89 13.37 -1.11
CA PHE A 130 3.77 12.22 -0.94
C PHE A 130 3.82 11.69 0.50
N ASN A 131 3.30 12.44 1.46
CA ASN A 131 3.45 12.23 2.90
C ASN A 131 2.18 11.74 3.60
N ILE A 132 1.16 11.36 2.82
CA ILE A 132 -0.11 10.82 3.30
C ILE A 132 -0.50 9.59 2.48
N GLU A 133 -1.50 8.85 2.95
CA GLU A 133 -2.14 7.79 2.17
C GLU A 133 -2.88 8.42 1.00
N GLU A 134 -2.53 8.00 -0.22
CA GLU A 134 -3.21 8.40 -1.44
C GLU A 134 -3.65 7.14 -2.19
N GLN A 135 -4.81 7.20 -2.82
CA GLN A 135 -5.32 6.13 -3.67
C GLN A 135 -5.43 6.67 -5.09
N VAL A 136 -4.78 5.98 -6.02
CA VAL A 136 -4.92 6.25 -7.44
C VAL A 136 -5.26 4.95 -8.16
N THR A 137 -5.99 5.08 -9.25
CA THR A 137 -6.24 3.97 -10.17
C THR A 137 -5.04 3.76 -11.09
N ARG A 138 -4.95 2.56 -11.68
CA ARG A 138 -3.94 2.28 -12.70
C ARG A 138 -4.04 3.21 -13.89
N VAL A 139 -5.26 3.54 -14.30
CA VAL A 139 -5.53 4.46 -15.42
C VAL A 139 -5.00 5.86 -15.12
N GLU A 140 -5.20 6.38 -13.91
CA GLU A 140 -4.67 7.70 -13.51
C GLU A 140 -3.14 7.71 -13.50
N LEU A 141 -2.50 6.64 -13.00
CA LEU A 141 -1.05 6.48 -13.03
C LEU A 141 -0.51 6.48 -14.45
N GLU A 142 -1.04 5.62 -15.32
CA GLU A 142 -0.60 5.46 -16.69
C GLU A 142 -0.83 6.74 -17.50
N THR A 143 -2.00 7.36 -17.36
CA THR A 143 -2.34 8.64 -18.03
C THR A 143 -1.39 9.75 -17.61
N SER A 144 -1.04 9.85 -16.33
CA SER A 144 -0.13 10.90 -15.83
C SER A 144 1.31 10.69 -16.30
N LEU A 145 1.77 9.44 -16.35
CA LEU A 145 3.08 9.08 -16.90
C LEU A 145 3.16 9.37 -18.40
N GLU A 146 2.13 9.01 -19.17
CA GLU A 146 2.07 9.26 -20.60
C GLU A 146 2.05 10.76 -20.91
N LYS A 147 1.20 11.54 -20.23
CA LYS A 147 1.13 13.01 -20.37
C LYS A 147 2.46 13.70 -20.04
N SER A 148 3.22 13.16 -19.09
CA SER A 148 4.54 13.69 -18.72
C SER A 148 5.69 13.14 -19.57
N GLY A 149 5.40 12.26 -20.53
CA GLY A 149 6.40 11.59 -21.37
C GLY A 149 7.40 10.79 -20.52
N LYS A 150 6.92 10.08 -19.51
CA LYS A 150 7.73 9.32 -18.54
C LYS A 150 7.36 7.85 -18.52
N LEU A 151 8.31 7.03 -18.07
CA LEU A 151 8.10 5.61 -17.74
C LEU A 151 8.79 5.26 -16.42
N ILE A 152 8.21 4.32 -15.68
CA ILE A 152 8.80 3.77 -14.46
C ILE A 152 9.70 2.58 -14.83
N SER A 153 10.92 2.56 -14.30
CA SER A 153 11.86 1.45 -14.43
C SER A 153 12.54 1.23 -13.08
N GLY A 154 12.01 0.28 -12.31
CA GLY A 154 12.36 0.12 -10.89
C GLY A 154 12.19 1.45 -10.14
N TYR A 155 13.18 1.83 -9.34
CA TYR A 155 13.18 3.09 -8.56
C TYR A 155 13.52 4.35 -9.39
N SER A 156 13.44 4.29 -10.72
CA SER A 156 13.75 5.40 -11.63
C SER A 156 12.54 5.77 -12.47
N ILE A 157 12.39 7.08 -12.72
CA ILE A 157 11.41 7.61 -13.68
C ILE A 157 12.21 8.20 -14.85
N ARG A 158 12.09 7.60 -16.03
CA ARG A 158 12.88 7.93 -17.23
C ARG A 158 12.01 8.59 -18.30
N PRO A 159 12.56 9.39 -19.21
CA PRO A 159 11.83 9.85 -20.39
C PRO A 159 11.33 8.67 -21.22
N LEU A 160 10.11 8.78 -21.73
CA LEU A 160 9.56 7.90 -22.77
C LEU A 160 10.27 8.25 -24.08
N ILE A 161 11.17 7.37 -24.51
CA ILE A 161 11.86 7.51 -25.80
C ILE A 161 10.97 6.85 -26.85
N TYR A 162 10.32 7.66 -27.67
CA TYR A 162 9.73 7.16 -28.91
C TYR A 162 10.88 6.86 -29.87
N THR A 163 11.28 5.60 -29.98
CA THR A 163 12.05 5.14 -31.13
C THR A 163 11.09 5.13 -32.32
N GLY A 164 11.12 6.19 -33.12
CA GLY A 164 10.32 6.28 -34.34
C GLY A 164 10.65 5.11 -35.28
N HIS A 165 9.60 4.46 -35.78
CA HIS A 165 9.62 3.68 -37.01
C HIS A 165 9.09 4.56 -38.14
#